data_AF-A0AAV8YIJ5-F1
#
_entry.id   AF-A0AAV8YIJ5-F1
#
_cell.length_a   1.000
_cell.length_b   1.000
_cell.length_c   1.000
_cell.angle_alpha   90.00
_cell.angle_beta   90.00
_cell.angle_gamma   90.00
#
_symmetry.space_group_name_H-M   'P 1'
#
loop_
_entity.id
_entity.type
_entity.pdbx_description
1 polymer ?
#
loop_
_entity_poly.entity_id
_entity_poly.type
_entity_poly.pdbx_seq_one_letter_code
_entity_poly.pdbx_strand_id
1 'polypeptide(L)'
;MTTNPTFKPSEGKREEFRKYLEKNGIMDALTKVLVNLYEEVDKPEDPLQYILDKLSVQAGQETHKELHDKLDEALAQVRDLQDQLQQMHVPDEVAPEEAPGDAPPEEAPADAAAPADQPPPEA
;
A
#
# COMPACT_ATOMS: atom_id res chain seq x y z
N MET A 1 -5.70 12.11 -29.91
CA MET A 1 -6.43 13.19 -29.22
C MET A 1 -7.90 13.14 -29.61
N THR A 2 -8.76 12.55 -28.76
CA THR A 2 -10.22 12.57 -28.99
C THR A 2 -10.77 13.87 -28.45
N THR A 3 -11.08 14.81 -29.34
CA THR A 3 -11.72 16.09 -29.00
C THR A 3 -13.13 15.82 -28.49
N ASN A 4 -13.38 16.17 -27.23
CA ASN A 4 -14.68 16.03 -26.58
C ASN A 4 -15.70 16.92 -27.30
N PRO A 5 -16.83 16.40 -27.80
CA PRO A 5 -17.83 17.20 -28.50
C PRO A 5 -18.38 18.25 -27.54
N THR A 6 -18.48 19.51 -27.99
CA THR A 6 -19.07 20.64 -27.27
C THR A 6 -20.48 20.29 -26.78
N PHE A 7 -20.56 19.71 -25.59
CA PHE A 7 -21.81 19.42 -24.89
C PHE A 7 -22.36 20.76 -24.41
N LYS A 8 -23.38 21.27 -25.12
CA LYS A 8 -24.21 22.38 -24.64
C LYS A 8 -25.41 21.77 -23.91
N PRO A 9 -25.33 21.54 -22.58
CA PRO A 9 -26.49 21.09 -21.82
C PRO A 9 -27.63 22.10 -21.97
N SER A 10 -28.87 21.60 -21.99
CA SER A 10 -30.05 22.46 -21.91
C SER A 10 -30.02 23.30 -20.63
N GLU A 11 -30.66 24.47 -20.64
CA GLU A 11 -30.67 25.38 -19.48
C GLU A 11 -31.15 24.68 -18.20
N GLY A 12 -32.17 23.82 -18.29
CA GLY A 12 -32.63 23.00 -17.16
C GLY A 12 -31.55 22.09 -16.58
N LYS A 13 -30.79 21.36 -17.42
CA LYS A 13 -29.68 20.50 -16.96
C LYS A 13 -28.55 21.31 -16.32
N ARG A 14 -28.28 22.51 -16.84
CA ARG A 14 -27.28 23.41 -16.27
C ARG A 14 -27.72 23.93 -14.89
N GLU A 15 -28.99 24.28 -14.74
CA GLU A 15 -29.53 24.76 -13.47
C GLU A 15 -29.59 23.65 -12.41
N GLU A 16 -29.99 22.44 -12.79
CA GLU A 16 -29.94 21.26 -11.91
C GLU A 16 -28.52 20.98 -11.40
N PHE A 17 -27.52 21.03 -12.30
CA PHE A 17 -26.13 20.84 -11.91
C PHE A 17 -25.64 21.95 -10.98
N ARG A 18 -26.00 23.21 -11.25
CA ARG A 18 -25.67 24.33 -10.36
C ARG A 18 -26.28 24.14 -8.97
N LYS A 19 -27.57 23.80 -8.89
CA LYS A 19 -28.25 23.51 -7.61
C LYS A 19 -27.60 22.35 -6.88
N TYR A 20 -27.15 21.33 -7.60
CA TYR A 20 -26.39 20.22 -7.02
C TYR A 20 -25.07 20.71 -6.39
N LEU A 21 -24.27 21.50 -7.11
CA LEU A 21 -23.02 22.03 -6.57
C LEU A 21 -23.25 22.94 -5.35
N GLU A 22 -24.27 23.78 -5.39
CA GLU A 22 -24.65 24.67 -4.28
C GLU A 22 -25.14 23.86 -3.06
N LYS A 23 -26.02 22.87 -3.26
CA LYS A 23 -26.56 22.03 -2.19
C LYS A 23 -25.48 21.23 -1.45
N ASN A 24 -24.46 20.77 -2.17
CA ASN A 24 -23.35 20.02 -1.59
C ASN A 24 -22.21 20.93 -1.07
N GLY A 25 -22.37 22.25 -1.14
CA GLY A 25 -21.35 23.20 -0.67
C GLY A 25 -20.09 23.29 -1.54
N ILE A 26 -20.09 22.65 -2.72
CA ILE A 26 -18.92 22.63 -3.62
C ILE A 26 -18.58 24.04 -4.10
N MET A 27 -19.60 24.86 -4.39
CA MET A 27 -19.40 26.25 -4.82
C MET A 27 -18.73 27.09 -3.74
N ASP A 28 -19.14 26.93 -2.48
CA ASP A 28 -18.57 27.64 -1.33
C ASP A 28 -17.14 27.19 -1.07
N ALA A 29 -16.88 25.88 -1.14
CA ALA A 29 -15.54 25.33 -0.97
C ALA A 29 -14.56 25.82 -2.03
N LEU A 30 -14.95 25.76 -3.32
CA LEU A 30 -14.14 26.28 -4.42
C LEU A 30 -13.87 27.78 -4.25
N THR A 31 -14.88 28.55 -3.85
CA THR A 31 -14.72 29.99 -3.63
C THR A 31 -13.69 30.26 -2.52
N LYS A 32 -13.79 29.57 -1.38
CA LYS A 32 -12.85 29.71 -0.27
C LYS A 32 -11.42 29.36 -0.67
N VAL A 33 -11.23 28.26 -1.38
CA VAL A 33 -9.88 27.84 -1.82
C VAL A 33 -9.28 28.86 -2.79
N LEU A 34 -10.08 29.39 -3.72
CA LEU A 34 -9.61 30.41 -4.66
C LEU A 34 -9.32 31.76 -3.97
N VAL A 35 -10.11 32.14 -2.96
CA VAL A 35 -9.84 33.33 -2.14
C VAL A 35 -8.54 33.14 -1.36
N ASN A 36 -8.35 32.00 -0.71
CA ASN A 36 -7.12 31.70 0.02
C ASN A 36 -5.88 31.78 -0.90
N LEU A 37 -5.98 31.20 -2.11
CA LEU A 37 -4.91 31.27 -3.11
C LEU A 37 -4.66 32.71 -3.62
N TYR A 38 -5.70 33.55 -3.65
CA TYR A 38 -5.57 34.96 -4.04
C TYR A 38 -4.94 35.81 -2.93
N GLU A 39 -5.26 35.53 -1.66
CA GLU A 39 -4.74 36.23 -0.49
C GLU A 39 -3.32 35.79 -0.10
N GLU A 40 -2.85 34.65 -0.63
CA GLU A 40 -1.54 34.11 -0.32
C GLU A 40 -0.41 35.01 -0.85
N VAL A 41 0.37 35.54 0.09
CA VAL A 41 1.44 36.50 -0.20
C VAL A 41 2.59 35.83 -0.96
N ASP A 42 2.87 34.57 -0.63
CA ASP A 42 3.87 33.74 -1.29
C ASP A 42 3.13 32.67 -2.11
N LYS A 43 3.10 32.86 -3.43
CA LYS A 43 2.34 31.96 -4.30
C LYS A 43 3.02 30.58 -4.29
N PRO A 44 2.27 29.51 -4.03
CA PRO A 44 2.84 28.17 -4.03
C PRO A 44 3.46 27.86 -5.41
N GLU A 45 4.62 27.20 -5.41
CA GLU A 45 5.27 26.75 -6.66
C GLU A 45 4.35 25.83 -7.48
N ASP A 46 3.55 25.00 -6.78
CA ASP A 46 2.50 24.18 -7.37
C ASP A 46 1.10 24.58 -6.87
N PRO A 47 0.41 25.48 -7.59
CA PRO A 47 -0.93 25.93 -7.21
C PRO A 47 -2.00 24.84 -7.35
N LEU A 48 -1.80 23.83 -8.21
CA LEU A 48 -2.75 22.73 -8.33
C LEU A 48 -2.68 21.82 -7.10
N GLN A 49 -1.47 21.51 -6.66
CA GLN A 49 -1.25 20.74 -5.44
C GLN A 49 -1.80 21.48 -4.21
N TYR A 50 -1.62 22.80 -4.17
CA TYR A 50 -2.22 23.63 -3.12
C TYR A 50 -3.75 23.56 -3.09
N ILE A 51 -4.40 23.72 -4.25
CA ILE A 51 -5.85 23.65 -4.36
C ILE A 51 -6.35 22.27 -3.91
N LEU A 52 -5.66 21.19 -4.33
CA LEU A 52 -6.00 19.83 -3.93
C LEU A 52 -5.91 19.64 -2.41
N ASP A 53 -4.82 20.11 -1.79
CA ASP A 53 -4.61 20.06 -0.35
C ASP A 53 -5.71 20.83 0.41
N LYS A 54 -6.01 22.07 0.00
CA LYS A 54 -7.07 22.87 0.63
C LYS A 54 -8.46 22.28 0.44
N LEU A 55 -8.73 21.66 -0.71
CA LEU A 55 -9.99 20.94 -0.93
C LEU A 55 -10.09 19.67 -0.08
N SER A 56 -9.00 18.91 0.08
CA SER A 56 -8.95 17.77 1.01
C SER A 56 -9.28 18.21 2.42
N VAL A 57 -8.65 19.29 2.90
CA VAL A 57 -8.92 19.86 4.23
C VAL A 57 -10.39 20.30 4.36
N GLN A 58 -10.94 20.99 3.34
CA GLN A 58 -12.36 21.38 3.32
C GLN A 58 -13.31 20.18 3.36
N ALA A 59 -12.93 19.06 2.72
CA ALA A 59 -13.68 17.81 2.71
C ALA A 59 -13.49 16.97 3.98
N GLY A 60 -12.63 17.39 4.92
CA GLY A 60 -12.27 16.60 6.10
C GLY A 60 -11.48 15.33 5.76
N GLN A 61 -10.81 15.34 4.60
CA GLN A 61 -9.94 14.27 4.15
C GLN A 61 -8.49 14.63 4.45
N GLU A 62 -7.69 13.59 4.67
CA GLU A 62 -6.25 13.73 4.80
C GLU A 62 -5.65 14.27 3.51
N THR A 63 -4.67 15.17 3.65
CA THR A 63 -4.08 15.79 2.49
C THR A 63 -3.10 14.86 1.80
N HIS A 64 -2.79 15.16 0.54
CA HIS A 64 -1.82 14.37 -0.22
C HIS A 64 -0.47 14.27 0.50
N LYS A 65 -0.07 15.36 1.17
CA LYS A 65 1.16 15.41 1.96
C LYS A 65 1.06 14.46 3.15
N GLU A 66 -0.02 14.51 3.92
CA GLU A 66 -0.22 13.63 5.08
C GLU A 66 -0.25 12.15 4.68
N LEU A 67 -0.85 11.82 3.54
CA LEU A 67 -0.83 10.47 2.97
C LEU A 67 0.58 10.01 2.61
N HIS A 68 1.36 10.89 1.97
CA HIS A 68 2.75 10.60 1.63
C HIS A 68 3.60 10.40 2.87
N ASP A 69 3.48 11.28 3.87
CA ASP A 69 4.23 11.19 5.12
C ASP A 69 3.94 9.85 5.85
N LYS A 70 2.67 9.43 5.89
CA LYS A 70 2.28 8.13 6.45
C LYS A 70 2.79 6.94 5.64
N LEU A 71 2.83 7.06 4.32
CA LEU A 71 3.34 6.01 3.45
C LEU A 71 4.84 5.84 3.66
N ASP A 72 5.59 6.94 3.78
CA ASP A 72 7.02 6.92 4.07
C ASP A 72 7.30 6.35 5.46
N GLU A 73 6.52 6.73 6.48
CA GLU A 73 6.62 6.15 7.83
C GLU A 73 6.33 4.65 7.83
N ALA A 74 5.26 4.22 7.16
CA ALA A 74 4.92 2.81 7.05
C ALA A 74 6.01 2.01 6.32
N LEU A 75 6.59 2.56 5.25
CA LEU A 75 7.70 1.93 4.54
C LEU A 75 8.96 1.84 5.41
N ALA A 76 9.25 2.86 6.21
CA ALA A 76 10.35 2.82 7.17
C ALA A 76 10.13 1.72 8.23
N GLN A 77 8.91 1.61 8.78
CA GLN A 77 8.56 0.55 9.72
C GLN A 77 8.67 -0.85 9.09
N VAL A 78 8.21 -1.02 7.86
CA VAL A 78 8.35 -2.30 7.14
C VAL A 78 9.83 -2.65 6.98
N ARG A 79 10.67 -1.69 6.61
CA ARG A 79 12.12 -1.90 6.50
C ARG A 79 12.74 -2.28 7.83
N ASP A 80 12.45 -1.54 8.90
CA ASP A 80 13.01 -1.82 10.22
C ASP A 80 12.57 -3.19 10.75
N LEU A 81 11.31 -3.57 10.52
CA LEU A 81 10.82 -4.91 10.88
C LEU A 81 11.45 -5.99 10.02
N GLN A 82 11.68 -5.74 8.74
CA GLN A 82 12.35 -6.67 7.84
C GLN A 82 13.83 -6.86 8.24
N ASP A 83 14.53 -5.80 8.63
CA ASP A 83 15.90 -5.84 9.15
C ASP A 83 15.95 -6.59 10.49
N GLN A 84 14.96 -6.40 11.38
CA GLN A 84 14.83 -7.16 12.62
C GLN A 84 14.56 -8.65 12.36
N LEU A 85 13.68 -8.97 11.41
CA LEU A 85 13.44 -10.35 10.99
C LEU A 85 14.71 -10.96 10.41
N GLN A 86 15.49 -10.24 9.59
CA GLN A 86 16.76 -10.73 9.08
C GLN A 86 17.82 -10.90 10.16
N GLN A 87 17.88 -10.04 11.18
CA GLN A 87 18.78 -10.19 12.32
C GLN A 87 18.41 -11.39 13.22
N MET A 88 17.11 -11.64 13.42
CA MET A 88 16.64 -12.83 14.14
C MET A 88 16.70 -14.10 13.29
N HIS A 89 16.67 -13.95 11.96
CA HIS A 89 16.80 -15.02 10.97
C HIS A 89 18.23 -15.06 10.39
N VAL A 90 19.25 -14.54 11.09
CA VAL A 90 20.63 -14.92 10.78
C VAL A 90 20.63 -16.45 10.87
N PRO A 91 20.93 -17.14 9.76
CA PRO A 91 20.72 -18.56 9.69
C PRO A 91 21.48 -19.24 10.81
N ASP A 92 20.84 -20.27 11.33
CA ASP A 92 21.46 -21.50 11.82
C ASP A 92 22.34 -22.10 10.69
N GLU A 93 23.30 -21.32 10.15
CA GLU A 93 24.42 -21.80 9.36
C GLU A 93 25.40 -22.38 10.37
N VAL A 94 25.07 -23.61 10.78
CA VAL A 94 26.03 -24.64 11.15
C VAL A 94 27.14 -24.68 10.09
N ALA A 95 28.23 -23.97 10.38
CA ALA A 95 29.54 -24.31 9.87
C ALA A 95 29.93 -25.74 10.34
N PRO A 96 30.94 -26.37 9.74
CA PRO A 96 30.97 -26.96 8.41
C PRO A 96 31.22 -28.47 8.55
N GLU A 97 30.35 -29.32 8.01
CA GLU A 97 30.60 -30.77 8.00
C GLU A 97 31.49 -31.14 6.79
N GLU A 98 32.78 -30.81 6.87
CA GLU A 98 33.82 -31.49 6.11
C GLU A 98 34.63 -32.41 7.04
N ALA A 99 34.31 -33.70 7.01
CA ALA A 99 35.32 -34.77 7.02
C ALA A 99 34.66 -36.12 6.60
N PRO A 100 35.42 -37.00 5.94
CA PRO A 100 34.96 -37.73 4.77
C PRO A 100 34.58 -39.18 5.08
N GLY A 101 33.67 -39.75 4.29
CA GLY A 101 33.25 -41.13 4.47
C GLY A 101 32.64 -41.76 3.23
N ASP A 102 33.23 -41.53 2.05
CA ASP A 102 32.94 -42.36 0.88
C ASP A 102 34.03 -43.43 0.76
N ALA A 103 33.70 -44.63 1.25
CA ALA A 103 34.34 -45.89 0.87
C ALA A 103 33.23 -46.96 0.81
N PRO A 104 32.90 -47.50 -0.37
CA PRO A 104 31.95 -48.61 -0.52
C PRO A 104 32.72 -49.96 -0.59
N PRO A 105 32.04 -51.12 -0.72
CA PRO A 105 31.07 -51.76 0.17
C PRO A 105 31.56 -53.19 0.58
N GLU A 106 31.20 -53.73 1.75
CA GLU A 106 31.46 -55.16 2.02
C GLU A 106 30.34 -55.84 2.83
N GLU A 107 29.73 -56.81 2.15
CA GLU A 107 28.99 -58.00 2.57
C GLU A 107 27.96 -57.96 3.72
N ALA A 108 26.76 -58.40 3.35
CA ALA A 108 25.65 -58.85 4.20
C ALA A 108 26.04 -60.12 5.01
N PRO A 109 25.12 -60.83 5.70
CA PRO A 109 23.75 -60.52 6.12
C PRO A 109 23.59 -60.85 7.62
N ALA A 110 22.38 -61.27 8.04
CA ALA A 110 22.02 -61.85 9.34
C ALA A 110 21.63 -60.77 10.37
N ASP A 111 20.48 -60.82 11.01
CA ASP A 111 19.45 -61.84 11.13
C ASP A 111 18.31 -61.20 11.94
N ALA A 112 17.15 -61.84 11.90
CA ALA A 112 16.09 -61.77 12.88
C ALA A 112 15.36 -60.42 12.99
N ALA A 113 14.19 -60.33 12.37
CA ALA A 113 12.91 -60.66 13.00
C ALA A 113 12.20 -59.34 13.35
N ALA A 114 11.26 -58.84 12.54
CA ALA A 114 9.86 -59.28 12.49
C ALA A 114 9.15 -59.16 13.86
N PRO A 115 7.83 -58.94 13.88
CA PRO A 115 7.06 -57.92 13.17
C PRO A 115 5.99 -57.32 14.13
N ALA A 116 4.93 -56.71 13.56
CA ALA A 116 3.66 -56.34 14.19
C ALA A 116 3.67 -54.99 14.94
N ASP A 117 2.67 -54.11 14.79
CA ASP A 117 1.28 -54.38 14.48
C ASP A 117 0.66 -53.14 13.79
N GLN A 118 0.11 -53.35 12.60
CA GLN A 118 -0.92 -52.53 11.96
C GLN A 118 -2.29 -53.08 12.43
N PRO A 119 -3.47 -52.47 12.18
CA PRO A 119 -3.81 -51.12 11.70
C PRO A 119 -5.09 -50.55 12.42
N PRO A 120 -6.18 -50.06 11.78
CA PRO A 120 -6.56 -48.66 11.50
C PRO A 120 -7.99 -48.32 12.08
N PRO A 121 -8.92 -47.63 11.38
CA PRO A 121 -9.08 -46.21 11.01
C PRO A 121 -10.41 -45.59 11.54
N GLU A 122 -10.59 -44.26 11.54
CA GLU A 122 -11.93 -43.62 11.52
C GLU A 122 -11.83 -42.36 10.63
N ALA A 123 -12.49 -42.31 9.46
CA ALA A 123 -13.93 -42.12 9.18
C ALA A 123 -14.38 -40.66 9.38
#